data_AF-A7RTC0-F1
#
_entry.id   AF-A7RTC0-F1
#
_cell.length_a   1.000
_cell.length_b   1.000
_cell.length_c   1.000
_cell.angle_alpha   90.00
_cell.angle_beta   90.00
_cell.angle_gamma   90.00
#
_symmetry.space_group_name_H-M   'P 1'
#
loop_
_entity.id
_entity.type
_entity.pdbx_description
1 polymer ?
#
loop_
_entity_poly.entity_id
_entity_poly.type
_entity_poly.pdbx_seq_one_letter_code
_entity_poly.pdbx_strand_id
1 'polypeptide(L)'
;MARKPSSNLVNLVLLTVACISPRFSECELEVSKRESLFLIENGVKSITNIYKSVYVVDAFECSARCMAEANCSSVNYHDGKAPMNLCEMIATTGQQLTTKASAHARMTRIENLCERDSCSARAKCHVVYGQETPSCECPAGFTGRDCELPKTMKIVVRSECTDDPGKIGSHGIALMQVDGKDFSINQRGHHVASFTMAGTLISKTCFDTYTVPSAGAEMRDYITALPVNTLILIAIRDTGNSFVTDAHAALRSIGAKDPLTPAFRASWWLIGHKGGSRDWVKQGGADQFKGPSGGNTSIPREGCFLNGHPTDKWCYP
;
A
#
# COMPACT_ATOMS: atom_id res chain seq x y z
N MET A 1 22.32 11.78 -31.23
CA MET A 1 21.39 12.94 -31.30
C MET A 1 20.69 13.07 -29.96
N ALA A 2 21.25 13.88 -29.05
CA ALA A 2 20.67 14.17 -27.76
C ALA A 2 19.77 15.42 -27.89
N ARG A 3 18.48 15.31 -27.57
CA ARG A 3 17.61 16.49 -27.42
C ARG A 3 18.09 17.27 -26.20
N LYS A 4 18.52 18.52 -26.42
CA LYS A 4 18.82 19.48 -25.35
C LYS A 4 17.58 19.66 -24.45
N PRO A 5 17.73 19.77 -23.13
CA PRO A 5 16.65 20.25 -22.27
C PRO A 5 16.48 21.74 -22.57
N SER A 6 15.31 22.16 -23.07
CA SER A 6 14.97 23.58 -23.12
C SER A 6 14.69 24.04 -21.70
N SER A 7 15.60 24.84 -21.16
CA SER A 7 15.45 25.58 -19.92
C SER A 7 14.39 26.67 -20.10
N ASN A 8 13.12 26.30 -20.04
CA ASN A 8 12.06 27.24 -19.70
C ASN A 8 11.91 27.19 -18.18
N LEU A 9 12.16 28.32 -17.51
CA LEU A 9 11.87 28.45 -16.08
C LEU A 9 10.39 28.16 -15.86
N VAL A 10 10.10 27.02 -15.22
CA VAL A 10 8.78 26.70 -14.70
C VAL A 10 8.66 27.36 -13.34
N ASN A 11 7.97 28.50 -13.26
CA ASN A 11 7.63 29.09 -11.97
C ASN A 11 6.37 28.41 -11.44
N LEU A 12 6.46 27.92 -10.21
CA LEU A 12 5.39 27.25 -9.50
C LEU A 12 4.67 28.26 -8.61
N VAL A 13 3.36 28.42 -8.76
CA VAL A 13 2.57 29.37 -7.96
C VAL A 13 1.35 28.66 -7.37
N LEU A 14 1.18 28.76 -6.05
CA LEU A 14 -0.03 28.32 -5.36
C LEU A 14 -1.07 29.45 -5.43
N LEU A 15 -2.26 29.15 -5.94
CA LEU A 15 -3.39 30.08 -5.93
C LEU A 15 -4.52 29.50 -5.07
N THR A 16 -5.09 30.31 -4.18
CA THR A 16 -6.28 29.95 -3.39
C THR A 16 -7.46 30.81 -3.85
N VAL A 17 -8.52 30.17 -4.34
CA VAL A 17 -9.80 30.84 -4.67
C VAL A 17 -10.89 30.35 -3.73
N ALA A 18 -11.56 31.29 -3.08
CA ALA A 18 -12.74 31.06 -2.27
C ALA A 18 -13.99 31.35 -3.12
N CYS A 19 -14.74 30.32 -3.47
CA CYS A 19 -16.05 30.50 -4.11
C CYS A 19 -17.12 30.68 -3.03
N ILE A 20 -17.89 31.77 -3.11
CA ILE A 20 -19.06 32.02 -2.26
C ILE A 20 -20.30 31.71 -3.09
N SER A 21 -21.08 30.70 -2.70
CA SER A 21 -22.37 30.42 -3.35
C SER A 21 -23.52 30.91 -2.44
N PRO A 22 -24.44 31.76 -2.93
CA PRO A 22 -25.66 32.04 -2.18
C PRO A 22 -26.66 30.91 -2.45
N ARG A 23 -26.91 30.03 -1.47
CA ARG A 23 -28.14 29.22 -1.44
C ARG A 23 -29.21 29.95 -0.63
N PHE A 24 -30.46 29.81 -1.08
CA PHE A 24 -31.63 30.52 -0.58
C PHE A 24 -31.92 30.28 0.92
N SER A 25 -32.38 31.35 1.57
CA SER A 25 -33.11 31.51 2.85
C SER A 25 -32.50 31.16 4.21
N GLU A 26 -31.35 30.49 4.34
CA GLU A 26 -30.62 30.44 5.61
C GLU A 26 -29.12 30.58 5.33
N CYS A 27 -28.48 31.60 5.90
CA CYS A 27 -27.12 32.01 5.55
C CYS A 27 -26.08 31.10 6.22
N GLU A 28 -25.92 29.86 5.74
CA GLU A 28 -24.69 29.10 5.93
C GLU A 28 -23.75 29.34 4.72
N LEU A 29 -22.65 30.05 4.98
CA LEU A 29 -21.59 30.31 4.01
C LEU A 29 -20.76 29.04 3.77
N GLU A 30 -21.12 28.22 2.79
CA GLU A 30 -20.20 27.21 2.26
C GLU A 30 -19.13 27.91 1.40
N VAL A 31 -17.97 28.18 2.01
CA VAL A 31 -16.77 28.63 1.28
C VAL A 31 -16.06 27.39 0.72
N SER A 32 -16.31 27.07 -0.56
CA SER A 32 -15.49 26.08 -1.27
C SER A 32 -14.14 26.72 -1.60
N LYS A 33 -13.10 26.42 -0.81
CA LYS A 33 -11.70 26.77 -1.15
C LYS A 33 -11.16 25.78 -2.17
N ARG A 34 -10.76 26.26 -3.35
CA ARG A 34 -9.96 25.48 -4.31
C ARG A 34 -8.56 26.07 -4.34
N GLU A 35 -7.56 25.24 -4.03
CA GLU A 35 -6.16 25.61 -4.26
C GLU A 35 -5.58 24.74 -5.36
N SER A 36 -4.84 25.37 -6.27
CA SER A 36 -4.17 24.65 -7.35
C SER A 36 -2.74 25.13 -7.48
N LEU A 37 -1.88 24.19 -7.82
CA LEU A 37 -0.51 24.45 -8.20
C LEU A 37 -0.48 24.72 -9.70
N PHE A 38 0.05 25.88 -10.08
CA PHE A 38 0.13 26.29 -11.47
C PHE A 38 1.55 26.25 -12.00
N LEU A 39 1.71 25.65 -13.18
CA LEU A 39 2.91 25.71 -14.00
C LEU A 39 2.76 26.85 -15.01
N ILE A 40 3.64 27.84 -14.94
CA ILE A 40 3.63 29.00 -15.85
C ILE A 40 4.68 28.80 -16.94
N GLU A 41 4.25 28.84 -18.20
CA GLU A 41 5.11 28.83 -19.38
C GLU A 41 4.95 30.15 -20.17
N ASN A 42 5.99 30.98 -20.17
CA ASN A 42 6.00 32.25 -20.89
C ASN A 42 6.33 32.07 -22.37
N GLY A 43 5.72 32.87 -23.24
CA GLY A 43 5.99 32.84 -24.68
C GLY A 43 5.48 31.57 -25.39
N VAL A 44 4.59 30.83 -24.74
CA VAL A 44 3.95 29.62 -25.25
C VAL A 44 2.44 29.78 -25.09
N LYS A 45 1.69 29.26 -26.06
CA LYS A 45 0.22 29.15 -25.97
C LYS A 45 -0.24 27.79 -26.46
N SER A 46 -1.33 27.27 -25.90
CA SER A 46 -2.05 26.15 -26.49
C SER A 46 -2.89 26.63 -27.68
N ILE A 47 -2.96 25.83 -28.74
CA ILE A 47 -3.74 26.13 -29.95
C ILE A 47 -4.89 25.14 -30.17
N THR A 48 -5.10 24.25 -29.20
CA THR A 48 -6.06 23.14 -29.27
C THR A 48 -6.93 23.16 -28.03
N ASN A 49 -8.15 22.63 -28.14
CA ASN A 49 -9.05 22.42 -27.01
C ASN A 49 -9.45 23.71 -26.26
N ILE A 50 -9.25 24.88 -26.89
CA ILE A 50 -9.79 26.15 -26.40
C ILE A 50 -11.31 26.07 -26.54
N TYR A 51 -12.04 26.10 -25.42
CA TYR A 51 -13.49 25.96 -25.41
C TYR A 51 -14.21 27.22 -24.92
N LYS A 52 -13.48 28.16 -24.32
CA LYS A 52 -14.05 29.41 -23.81
C LYS A 52 -13.01 30.51 -23.89
N SER A 53 -13.41 31.68 -24.37
CA SER A 53 -12.58 32.89 -24.37
C SER A 53 -13.33 34.01 -23.66
N VAL A 54 -12.68 34.65 -22.71
CA VAL A 54 -13.24 35.72 -21.87
C VAL A 54 -12.21 36.83 -21.71
N TYR A 55 -12.71 38.04 -21.48
CA TYR A 55 -11.85 39.17 -21.11
C TYR A 55 -11.78 39.30 -19.59
N VAL A 56 -10.58 39.54 -19.07
CA VAL A 56 -10.26 39.59 -17.63
C VAL A 56 -9.35 40.78 -17.32
N VAL A 57 -9.32 41.23 -16.07
CA VAL A 57 -8.48 42.36 -15.67
C VAL A 57 -7.01 41.99 -15.59
N ASP A 58 -6.72 40.78 -15.14
CA ASP A 58 -5.37 40.28 -14.98
C ASP A 58 -5.33 38.75 -15.14
N ALA A 59 -4.12 38.21 -15.06
CA ALA A 59 -3.92 36.78 -15.21
C ALA A 59 -4.31 35.96 -13.97
N PHE A 60 -4.43 36.59 -12.80
CA PHE A 60 -4.95 35.93 -11.62
C PHE A 60 -6.43 35.58 -11.83
N GLU A 61 -7.22 36.54 -12.32
CA GLU A 61 -8.62 36.33 -12.65
C GLU A 61 -8.78 35.25 -13.74
N CYS A 62 -7.90 35.24 -14.74
CA CYS A 62 -7.89 34.19 -15.77
C CYS A 62 -7.75 32.78 -15.16
N SER A 63 -6.74 32.59 -14.33
CA SER A 63 -6.48 31.30 -13.65
C SER A 63 -7.57 30.94 -12.65
N ALA A 64 -8.12 31.93 -11.93
CA ALA A 64 -9.22 31.72 -10.98
C ALA A 64 -10.49 31.24 -11.69
N ARG A 65 -10.85 31.83 -12.83
CA ARG A 65 -12.00 31.39 -13.62
C ARG A 65 -11.81 29.98 -14.18
N CYS A 66 -10.59 29.61 -14.55
CA CYS A 66 -10.28 28.23 -14.91
C CYS A 66 -10.54 27.26 -13.75
N MET A 67 -10.06 27.58 -12.54
CA MET A 67 -10.34 26.74 -11.36
C MET A 67 -11.81 26.64 -11.00
N ALA A 68 -12.63 27.64 -11.36
CA ALA A 68 -14.07 27.59 -11.13
C ALA A 68 -14.80 26.64 -12.09
N GLU A 69 -14.18 26.28 -13.21
CA GLU A 69 -14.78 25.46 -14.29
C GLU A 69 -14.25 24.02 -14.24
N ALA A 70 -15.15 23.04 -14.09
CA ALA A 70 -14.76 21.63 -13.95
C ALA A 70 -13.96 21.06 -15.13
N ASN A 71 -14.10 21.65 -16.32
CA ASN A 71 -13.46 21.19 -17.55
C ASN A 71 -12.20 21.98 -17.92
N CYS A 72 -11.76 22.96 -17.11
CA CYS A 72 -10.57 23.74 -17.41
C CYS A 72 -9.31 23.10 -16.83
N SER A 73 -8.32 22.82 -17.67
CA SER A 73 -7.02 22.28 -17.24
C SER A 73 -5.88 23.31 -17.36
N SER A 74 -6.07 24.32 -18.22
CA SER A 74 -5.09 25.37 -18.48
C SER A 74 -5.73 26.58 -19.12
N VAL A 75 -5.01 27.70 -19.10
CA VAL A 75 -5.40 28.94 -19.77
C VAL A 75 -4.26 29.50 -20.61
N ASN A 76 -4.60 30.10 -21.75
CA ASN A 76 -3.76 31.12 -22.36
C ASN A 76 -4.17 32.48 -21.79
N TYR A 77 -3.21 33.28 -21.36
CA TYR A 77 -3.40 34.68 -21.01
C TYR A 77 -2.58 35.55 -21.96
N HIS A 78 -3.22 36.54 -22.57
CA HIS A 78 -2.60 37.48 -23.50
C HIS A 78 -2.67 38.89 -22.94
N ASP A 79 -1.50 39.46 -22.64
CA ASP A 79 -1.35 40.84 -22.17
C ASP A 79 -1.42 41.80 -23.37
N GLY A 80 -2.60 42.36 -23.60
CA GLY A 80 -2.92 43.21 -24.74
C GLY A 80 -3.39 44.57 -24.27
N LYS A 81 -2.63 45.63 -24.56
CA LYS A 81 -2.90 47.00 -24.10
C LYS A 81 -4.35 47.45 -24.37
N ALA A 82 -5.11 47.56 -23.27
CA ALA A 82 -6.40 48.25 -23.03
C ALA A 82 -7.73 47.57 -23.46
N PRO A 83 -8.82 47.70 -22.66
CA PRO A 83 -8.91 47.84 -21.19
C PRO A 83 -9.00 46.49 -20.46
N MET A 84 -9.08 45.37 -21.17
CA MET A 84 -9.11 44.02 -20.60
C MET A 84 -8.23 43.05 -21.40
N ASN A 85 -7.67 42.07 -20.69
CA ASN A 85 -6.78 41.05 -21.24
C ASN A 85 -7.57 39.83 -21.72
N LEU A 86 -7.09 39.15 -22.77
CA LEU A 86 -7.77 37.96 -23.30
C LEU A 86 -7.33 36.72 -22.51
N CYS A 87 -8.31 35.98 -21.99
CA CYS A 87 -8.14 34.71 -21.31
C CYS A 87 -8.85 33.60 -22.10
N GLU A 88 -8.12 32.58 -22.52
CA GLU A 88 -8.65 31.44 -23.26
C GLU A 88 -8.53 30.19 -22.38
N MET A 89 -9.66 29.58 -22.01
CA MET A 89 -9.71 28.34 -21.23
C MET A 89 -9.61 27.13 -22.13
N ILE A 90 -8.76 26.20 -21.72
CA ILE A 90 -8.39 25.01 -22.47
C ILE A 90 -8.88 23.78 -21.72
N ALA A 91 -9.54 22.88 -22.44
CA ALA A 91 -10.16 21.70 -21.87
C ALA A 91 -9.13 20.61 -21.55
N THR A 92 -9.48 19.73 -20.61
CA THR A 92 -8.69 18.55 -20.20
C THR A 92 -8.58 17.47 -21.29
N THR A 93 -9.45 17.51 -22.31
CA THR A 93 -9.57 16.44 -23.31
C THR A 93 -8.70 16.70 -24.54
N GLY A 94 -7.85 15.74 -24.89
CA GLY A 94 -7.10 15.70 -26.16
C GLY A 94 -5.61 16.05 -26.03
N GLN A 95 -4.85 15.77 -27.09
CA GLN A 95 -3.42 16.12 -27.14
C GLN A 95 -3.28 17.64 -27.17
N GLN A 96 -2.67 18.20 -26.12
CA GLN A 96 -2.47 19.63 -26.01
C GLN A 96 -1.27 20.05 -26.87
N LEU A 97 -1.55 20.63 -28.04
CA LEU A 97 -0.52 21.18 -28.91
C LEU A 97 -0.21 22.61 -28.48
N THR A 98 1.07 22.90 -28.28
CA THR A 98 1.56 24.22 -27.93
C THR A 98 2.38 24.80 -29.08
N THR A 99 2.37 26.12 -29.20
CA THR A 99 3.19 26.84 -30.17
C THR A 99 3.84 28.06 -29.52
N LYS A 100 4.93 28.54 -30.12
CA LYS A 100 5.56 29.79 -29.71
C LYS A 100 4.58 30.94 -29.90
N ALA A 101 4.46 31.77 -28.88
CA ALA A 101 3.60 32.94 -28.87
C ALA A 101 4.44 34.21 -28.69
N SER A 102 3.78 35.38 -28.75
CA SER A 102 4.42 36.64 -28.41
C SER A 102 4.90 36.62 -26.95
N ALA A 103 5.87 37.47 -26.60
CA ALA A 103 6.33 37.59 -25.20
C ALA A 103 5.22 37.98 -24.21
N HIS A 104 4.08 38.47 -24.71
CA HIS A 104 2.92 38.90 -23.94
C HIS A 104 1.91 37.78 -23.70
N ALA A 105 2.11 36.61 -24.30
CA ALA A 105 1.28 35.44 -24.08
C ALA A 105 1.97 34.51 -23.08
N ARG A 106 1.21 34.05 -22.08
CA ARG A 106 1.62 32.99 -21.16
C ARG A 106 0.57 31.89 -21.09
N MET A 107 1.03 30.65 -21.03
CA MET A 107 0.19 29.51 -20.72
C MET A 107 0.32 29.21 -19.22
N THR A 108 -0.81 29.07 -18.54
CA THR A 108 -0.84 28.62 -17.14
C THR A 108 -1.55 27.27 -17.11
N ARG A 109 -0.86 26.23 -16.62
CA ARG A 109 -1.39 24.87 -16.55
C ARG A 109 -1.59 24.47 -15.09
N ILE A 110 -2.75 23.91 -14.77
CA ILE A 110 -2.95 23.27 -13.47
C ILE A 110 -2.10 22.00 -13.46
N GLU A 111 -1.25 21.83 -12.45
CA GLU A 111 -0.43 20.64 -12.33
C GLU A 111 -1.32 19.41 -12.10
N ASN A 112 -1.22 18.43 -13.00
CA ASN A 112 -1.88 17.13 -12.82
C ASN A 112 -1.01 16.26 -11.92
N LEU A 113 -1.27 16.32 -10.62
CA LEU A 113 -0.52 15.54 -9.62
C LEU A 113 -0.62 14.02 -9.85
N CYS A 114 -1.61 13.54 -10.62
CA CYS A 114 -1.76 12.13 -10.95
C CYS A 114 -0.82 11.63 -12.05
N GLU A 115 -0.11 12.51 -12.77
CA GLU A 115 0.87 12.11 -13.81
C GLU A 115 2.21 11.66 -13.23
N ARG A 116 2.44 11.83 -11.92
CA ARG A 116 3.70 11.47 -11.24
C ARG A 116 3.69 10.05 -10.61
N ASP A 117 2.94 9.10 -11.17
CA ASP A 117 2.82 7.72 -10.64
C ASP A 117 2.48 7.67 -9.13
N SER A 118 1.53 8.50 -8.70
CA SER A 118 1.27 8.69 -7.26
C SER A 118 0.39 7.62 -6.62
N CYS A 119 -0.26 6.76 -7.40
CA CYS A 119 -1.07 5.65 -6.89
C CYS A 119 -0.53 4.32 -7.44
N SER A 120 -0.74 3.22 -6.71
CA SER A 120 -0.48 1.88 -7.24
C SER A 120 -1.24 1.67 -8.56
N ALA A 121 -0.66 0.93 -9.52
CA ALA A 121 -1.20 0.75 -10.88
C ALA A 121 -2.67 0.25 -10.98
N ARG A 122 -3.22 -0.26 -9.89
CA ARG A 122 -4.60 -0.78 -9.76
C ARG A 122 -5.59 0.21 -9.13
N ALA A 123 -5.12 1.38 -8.70
CA ALA A 123 -5.91 2.40 -8.04
C ALA A 123 -6.20 3.56 -8.98
N LYS A 124 -7.33 4.24 -8.76
CA LYS A 124 -7.71 5.40 -9.56
C LYS A 124 -7.26 6.66 -8.83
N CYS A 125 -6.44 7.47 -9.50
CA CYS A 125 -5.95 8.73 -8.93
C CYS A 125 -6.96 9.85 -9.16
N HIS A 126 -7.18 10.66 -8.13
CA HIS A 126 -8.01 11.84 -8.13
C HIS A 126 -7.18 13.04 -7.67
N VAL A 127 -7.17 14.11 -8.46
CA VAL A 127 -6.56 15.38 -8.05
C VAL A 127 -7.49 16.04 -7.03
N VAL A 128 -6.97 16.32 -5.83
CA VAL A 128 -7.70 17.06 -4.79
C VAL A 128 -7.18 18.48 -4.76
N TYR A 129 -8.00 19.43 -5.19
CA TYR A 129 -7.68 20.85 -5.12
C TYR A 129 -7.61 21.29 -3.65
N GLY A 130 -6.57 22.01 -3.25
CA GLY A 130 -6.31 22.34 -1.84
C GLY A 130 -5.37 21.38 -1.13
N GLN A 131 -4.77 20.41 -1.83
CA GLN A 131 -3.84 19.44 -1.24
C GLN A 131 -2.57 19.35 -2.09
N GLU A 132 -1.42 19.17 -1.43
CA GLU A 132 -0.14 18.95 -2.10
C GLU A 132 -0.03 17.55 -2.73
N THR A 133 -0.92 16.62 -2.33
CA THR A 133 -0.86 15.22 -2.74
C THR A 133 -2.21 14.77 -3.29
N PRO A 134 -2.23 14.00 -4.39
CA PRO A 134 -3.46 13.48 -4.93
C PRO A 134 -4.04 12.39 -4.00
N SER A 135 -5.31 12.08 -4.20
CA SER A 135 -6.00 11.00 -3.50
C SER A 135 -6.12 9.78 -4.37
N CYS A 136 -5.92 8.60 -3.80
CA CYS A 136 -6.17 7.34 -4.50
C CYS A 136 -7.54 6.78 -4.12
N GLU A 137 -8.28 6.23 -5.08
CA GLU A 137 -9.46 5.40 -4.81
C GLU A 137 -9.01 3.95 -4.81
N CYS A 138 -9.01 3.34 -3.62
CA CYS A 138 -8.52 1.99 -3.47
C CYS A 138 -9.53 0.94 -3.96
N PRO A 139 -9.10 -0.01 -4.80
CA PRO A 139 -9.96 -1.10 -5.21
C PRO A 139 -10.33 -1.98 -4.00
N ALA A 140 -11.43 -2.74 -4.16
CA ALA A 140 -11.87 -3.68 -3.15
C ALA A 140 -10.71 -4.61 -2.73
N GLY A 141 -10.52 -4.76 -1.41
CA GLY A 141 -9.45 -5.57 -0.84
C GLY A 141 -8.09 -4.88 -0.70
N PHE A 142 -7.95 -3.60 -1.05
CA PHE A 142 -6.72 -2.83 -0.88
C PHE A 142 -6.92 -1.56 -0.06
N THR A 143 -5.85 -1.13 0.60
CA THR A 143 -5.73 0.04 1.47
C THR A 143 -4.28 0.54 1.38
N GLY A 144 -3.91 1.53 2.17
CA GLY A 144 -2.63 2.22 2.11
C GLY A 144 -2.83 3.63 1.57
N ARG A 145 -1.76 4.43 1.56
CA ARG A 145 -1.83 5.78 0.98
C ARG A 145 -2.04 5.71 -0.52
N ASP A 146 -1.35 4.77 -1.16
CA ASP A 146 -1.30 4.61 -2.60
C ASP A 146 -2.01 3.30 -3.02
N CYS A 147 -2.82 2.72 -2.13
CA CYS A 147 -3.52 1.44 -2.30
C CYS A 147 -2.57 0.24 -2.56
N GLU A 148 -1.40 0.31 -1.95
CA GLU A 148 -0.30 -0.64 -2.03
C GLU A 148 -0.52 -1.87 -1.14
N LEU A 149 -1.28 -1.71 -0.05
CA LEU A 149 -1.42 -2.71 1.00
C LEU A 149 -2.70 -3.54 0.82
N PRO A 150 -2.63 -4.88 0.70
CA PRO A 150 -3.81 -5.73 0.75
C PRO A 150 -4.47 -5.69 2.14
N LYS A 151 -5.80 -5.63 2.20
CA LYS A 151 -6.61 -5.71 3.44
C LYS A 151 -6.50 -7.06 4.14
N THR A 152 -5.99 -8.08 3.46
CA THR A 152 -5.75 -9.42 4.00
C THR A 152 -4.33 -9.86 3.73
N MET A 153 -3.67 -10.43 4.73
CA MET A 153 -2.40 -11.14 4.61
C MET A 153 -2.62 -12.51 4.00
N LYS A 154 -1.83 -12.87 2.98
CA LYS A 154 -1.78 -14.24 2.43
C LYS A 154 -0.69 -15.02 3.15
N ILE A 155 -1.09 -16.08 3.85
CA ILE A 155 -0.21 -16.93 4.63
C ILE A 155 -0.04 -18.27 3.93
N VAL A 156 1.20 -18.71 3.79
CA VAL A 156 1.53 -20.06 3.32
C VAL A 156 2.56 -20.66 4.26
N VAL A 157 2.29 -21.85 4.77
CA VAL A 157 3.22 -22.60 5.61
C VAL A 157 3.42 -23.98 5.01
N ARG A 158 4.68 -24.43 4.93
CA ARG A 158 5.04 -25.76 4.44
C ARG A 158 6.20 -26.32 5.24
N SER A 159 6.08 -27.60 5.57
CA SER A 159 7.07 -28.40 6.28
C SER A 159 7.47 -29.57 5.40
N GLU A 160 8.77 -29.70 5.17
CA GLU A 160 9.35 -30.86 4.50
C GLU A 160 10.49 -31.44 5.33
N CYS A 161 10.50 -32.76 5.47
CA CYS A 161 11.45 -33.53 6.25
C CYS A 161 12.34 -34.39 5.35
N THR A 162 13.46 -34.89 5.87
CA THR A 162 14.45 -35.65 5.08
C THR A 162 13.87 -36.88 4.39
N ASP A 163 12.84 -37.50 4.95
CA ASP A 163 12.27 -38.72 4.40
C ASP A 163 11.07 -38.47 3.48
N ASP A 164 10.69 -37.20 3.28
CA ASP A 164 9.57 -36.87 2.42
C ASP A 164 9.89 -37.11 0.93
N PRO A 165 8.97 -37.75 0.18
CA PRO A 165 9.07 -37.87 -1.26
C PRO A 165 8.93 -36.51 -1.94
N GLY A 166 9.75 -36.25 -2.97
CA GLY A 166 9.66 -35.00 -3.74
C GLY A 166 10.02 -33.72 -2.97
N LYS A 167 10.63 -33.83 -1.79
CA LYS A 167 11.17 -32.70 -1.02
C LYS A 167 12.23 -31.92 -1.80
N ILE A 168 12.40 -30.66 -1.42
CA ILE A 168 13.41 -29.76 -1.95
C ILE A 168 14.70 -29.92 -1.16
N GLY A 169 15.78 -30.28 -1.85
CA GLY A 169 17.09 -30.52 -1.25
C GLY A 169 17.15 -31.83 -0.44
N SER A 170 18.31 -32.13 0.15
CA SER A 170 18.53 -33.39 0.86
C SER A 170 17.75 -33.50 2.18
N HIS A 171 17.42 -32.37 2.81
CA HIS A 171 16.77 -32.32 4.13
C HIS A 171 15.38 -31.69 4.12
N GLY A 172 14.82 -31.44 2.94
CA GLY A 172 13.60 -30.66 2.82
C GLY A 172 13.82 -29.19 3.20
N ILE A 173 12.74 -28.45 3.27
CA ILE A 173 12.70 -27.05 3.71
C ILE A 173 11.59 -26.82 4.74
N ALA A 174 11.75 -25.77 5.54
CA ALA A 174 10.61 -25.09 6.14
C ALA A 174 10.32 -23.86 5.29
N LEU A 175 9.05 -23.53 5.09
CA LEU A 175 8.62 -22.34 4.38
C LEU A 175 7.53 -21.65 5.20
N MET A 176 7.71 -20.36 5.49
CA MET A 176 6.75 -19.53 6.22
C MET A 176 6.61 -18.21 5.48
N GLN A 177 5.60 -18.10 4.62
CA GLN A 177 5.39 -16.93 3.78
C GLN A 177 4.25 -16.06 4.30
N VAL A 178 4.50 -14.75 4.30
CA VAL A 178 3.47 -13.70 4.47
C VAL A 178 3.56 -12.79 3.26
N ASP A 179 2.47 -12.67 2.50
CA ASP A 179 2.40 -11.92 1.23
C ASP A 179 3.52 -12.28 0.24
N GLY A 180 3.85 -13.58 0.16
CA GLY A 180 4.84 -14.13 -0.76
C GLY A 180 6.29 -13.98 -0.30
N LYS A 181 6.57 -13.28 0.81
CA LYS A 181 7.92 -13.18 1.39
C LYS A 181 8.14 -14.31 2.39
N ASP A 182 9.21 -15.10 2.23
CA ASP A 182 9.58 -16.18 3.16
C ASP A 182 10.38 -15.67 4.37
N PHE A 183 10.11 -16.27 5.52
CA PHE A 183 10.71 -15.96 6.82
C PHE A 183 11.38 -17.16 7.49
N SER A 184 11.58 -18.27 6.78
CA SER A 184 12.35 -19.43 7.26
C SER A 184 13.86 -19.13 7.43
N ILE A 185 14.59 -19.99 8.15
CA ILE A 185 16.01 -19.82 8.52
C ILE A 185 16.93 -20.94 7.98
N ASN A 186 16.44 -21.82 7.10
CA ASN A 186 17.24 -22.91 6.50
C ASN A 186 18.11 -23.71 7.52
N GLN A 187 17.54 -24.07 8.67
CA GLN A 187 18.14 -24.89 9.73
C GLN A 187 17.23 -26.07 10.10
N ARG A 188 17.73 -27.10 10.79
CA ARG A 188 16.91 -28.21 11.29
C ARG A 188 16.00 -27.75 12.44
N GLY A 189 14.82 -28.36 12.54
CA GLY A 189 13.94 -28.20 13.69
C GLY A 189 12.71 -27.33 13.40
N HIS A 190 12.15 -26.75 14.45
CA HIS A 190 10.96 -25.91 14.39
C HIS A 190 11.32 -24.47 14.06
N HIS A 191 10.98 -24.02 12.86
CA HIS A 191 11.05 -22.61 12.49
C HIS A 191 9.85 -21.89 13.06
N VAL A 192 10.06 -20.72 13.64
CA VAL A 192 8.99 -19.89 14.20
C VAL A 192 9.14 -18.47 13.67
N ALA A 193 8.08 -17.91 13.08
CA ALA A 193 8.00 -16.49 12.73
C ALA A 193 6.74 -15.87 13.35
N SER A 194 6.89 -14.69 13.94
CA SER A 194 5.81 -13.98 14.63
C SER A 194 5.57 -12.61 14.01
N PHE A 195 4.29 -12.21 13.94
CA PHE A 195 3.87 -10.98 13.29
C PHE A 195 2.78 -10.28 14.11
N THR A 196 2.74 -8.96 14.04
CA THR A 196 1.55 -8.22 14.44
C THR A 196 0.38 -8.63 13.54
N MET A 197 -0.85 -8.46 14.00
CA MET A 197 -2.03 -8.69 13.14
C MET A 197 -2.17 -7.66 12.00
N ALA A 198 -1.42 -6.56 12.07
CA ALA A 198 -1.20 -5.64 10.95
C ALA A 198 -0.21 -6.18 9.90
N GLY A 199 0.45 -7.33 10.16
CA GLY A 199 1.39 -8.04 9.29
C GLY A 199 2.83 -7.55 9.30
N THR A 200 3.23 -6.84 10.36
CA THR A 200 4.63 -6.45 10.59
C THR A 200 5.36 -7.59 11.30
N LEU A 201 6.54 -7.98 10.83
CA LEU A 201 7.37 -8.98 11.52
C LEU A 201 7.77 -8.47 12.90
N ILE A 202 7.54 -9.29 13.93
CA ILE A 202 8.02 -9.06 15.30
C ILE A 202 9.39 -9.73 15.45
N SER A 203 9.46 -11.03 15.20
CA SER A 203 10.70 -11.80 15.28
C SER A 203 10.59 -13.13 14.54
N LYS A 204 11.74 -13.73 14.22
CA LYS A 204 11.83 -15.08 13.68
C LYS A 204 13.04 -15.82 14.27
N THR A 205 12.91 -17.12 14.43
CA THR A 205 13.96 -17.99 14.99
C THR A 205 13.75 -19.46 14.55
N CYS A 206 14.70 -20.33 14.88
CA CYS A 206 14.62 -21.78 14.65
C CYS A 206 15.11 -22.51 15.89
N PHE A 207 14.37 -23.54 16.32
CA PHE A 207 14.71 -24.37 17.48
C PHE A 207 14.99 -25.80 17.04
N ASP A 208 16.23 -26.27 17.21
CA ASP A 208 16.62 -27.64 16.91
C ASP A 208 16.15 -28.60 18.01
N THR A 209 14.84 -28.87 18.02
CA THR A 209 14.21 -29.79 18.98
C THR A 209 14.50 -31.26 18.68
N TYR A 210 15.53 -31.57 17.90
CA TYR A 210 16.01 -32.93 17.69
C TYR A 210 17.32 -33.20 18.41
N THR A 211 18.32 -32.31 18.30
CA THR A 211 19.63 -32.52 18.95
C THR A 211 19.88 -31.63 20.17
N VAL A 212 19.10 -30.57 20.39
CA VAL A 212 19.35 -29.62 21.49
C VAL A 212 18.32 -29.85 22.61
N PRO A 213 18.74 -30.35 23.79
CA PRO A 213 17.82 -30.64 24.89
C PRO A 213 17.05 -29.43 25.43
N SER A 214 17.64 -28.22 25.37
CA SER A 214 17.01 -26.97 25.83
C SER A 214 16.03 -26.37 24.81
N ALA A 215 16.00 -26.84 23.55
CA ALA A 215 15.28 -26.17 22.47
C ALA A 215 13.76 -26.07 22.70
N GLY A 216 13.15 -27.07 23.35
CA GLY A 216 11.73 -27.00 23.73
C GLY A 216 11.45 -25.93 24.79
N ALA A 217 12.32 -25.82 25.79
CA ALA A 217 12.23 -24.78 26.82
C ALA A 217 12.44 -23.38 26.22
N GLU A 218 13.43 -23.23 25.35
CA GLU A 218 13.68 -21.96 24.64
C GLU A 218 12.50 -21.57 23.74
N MET A 219 11.88 -22.53 23.05
CA MET A 219 10.68 -22.29 22.24
C MET A 219 9.49 -21.87 23.11
N ARG A 220 9.27 -22.53 24.25
CA ARG A 220 8.25 -22.14 25.24
C ARG A 220 8.45 -20.69 25.66
N ASP A 221 9.67 -20.33 26.05
CA ASP A 221 9.98 -19.01 26.58
C ASP A 221 9.83 -17.94 25.49
N TYR A 222 10.25 -18.24 24.26
CA TYR A 222 10.01 -17.40 23.09
C TYR A 222 8.52 -17.14 22.86
N ILE A 223 7.69 -18.19 22.76
CA ILE A 223 6.23 -18.05 22.54
C ILE A 223 5.59 -17.28 23.70
N THR A 224 6.03 -17.53 24.94
CA THR A 224 5.50 -16.90 26.14
C THR A 224 5.85 -15.41 26.21
N ALA A 225 7.02 -15.00 25.71
CA ALA A 225 7.46 -13.61 25.66
C ALA A 225 6.77 -12.77 24.56
N LEU A 226 6.16 -13.38 23.54
CA LEU A 226 5.49 -12.64 22.47
C LEU A 226 4.31 -11.82 23.01
N PRO A 227 4.02 -10.64 22.42
CA PRO A 227 2.82 -9.87 22.75
C PRO A 227 1.53 -10.68 22.50
N VAL A 228 0.47 -10.39 23.25
CA VAL A 228 -0.87 -10.85 22.88
C VAL A 228 -1.31 -10.21 21.56
N ASN A 229 -2.27 -10.83 20.88
CA ASN A 229 -2.72 -10.48 19.54
C ASN A 229 -1.60 -10.58 18.48
N THR A 230 -0.94 -11.75 18.46
CA THR A 230 0.19 -12.04 17.57
C THR A 230 -0.14 -13.24 16.68
N LEU A 231 0.09 -13.08 15.38
CA LEU A 231 0.11 -14.18 14.41
C LEU A 231 1.44 -14.93 14.52
N ILE A 232 1.40 -16.26 14.60
CA ILE A 232 2.59 -17.11 14.74
C ILE A 232 2.54 -18.22 13.70
N LEU A 233 3.61 -18.35 12.93
CA LEU A 233 3.79 -19.43 11.95
C LEU A 233 4.85 -20.38 12.46
N ILE A 234 4.60 -21.68 12.34
CA ILE A 234 5.57 -22.73 12.68
C ILE A 234 5.63 -23.77 11.56
N ALA A 235 6.83 -24.15 11.16
CA ALA A 235 7.06 -25.26 10.24
C ALA A 235 8.32 -26.04 10.65
N ILE A 236 8.27 -27.37 10.54
CA ILE A 236 9.42 -28.21 10.79
C ILE A 236 10.23 -28.41 9.50
N ARG A 237 11.55 -28.42 9.64
CA ARG A 237 12.48 -28.96 8.64
C ARG A 237 13.26 -30.13 9.22
N ASP A 238 13.50 -31.15 8.39
CA ASP A 238 14.22 -32.39 8.72
C ASP A 238 13.51 -33.20 9.80
N THR A 239 13.55 -32.76 11.07
CA THR A 239 12.86 -33.42 12.18
C THR A 239 12.75 -32.51 13.40
N GLY A 240 11.80 -32.81 14.29
CA GLY A 240 11.57 -32.06 15.53
C GLY A 240 11.05 -32.91 16.70
N ASN A 241 11.29 -34.22 16.69
CA ASN A 241 10.57 -35.22 17.50
C ASN A 241 11.13 -35.49 18.92
N SER A 242 12.25 -34.88 19.35
CA SER A 242 12.96 -35.33 20.56
C SER A 242 12.73 -34.45 21.78
N PHE A 243 12.89 -33.13 21.64
CA PHE A 243 13.00 -32.17 22.74
C PHE A 243 11.94 -31.06 22.66
N VAL A 244 10.75 -31.35 22.13
CA VAL A 244 9.66 -30.37 21.97
C VAL A 244 8.69 -30.32 23.16
N THR A 245 8.73 -31.33 24.05
CA THR A 245 7.74 -31.50 25.14
C THR A 245 7.57 -30.27 26.02
N ASP A 246 8.65 -29.59 26.37
CA ASP A 246 8.62 -28.38 27.20
C ASP A 246 7.85 -27.21 26.54
N ALA A 247 7.71 -27.22 25.21
CA ALA A 247 6.95 -26.24 24.46
C ALA A 247 5.46 -26.56 24.39
N HIS A 248 4.99 -27.76 24.78
CA HIS A 248 3.61 -28.20 24.53
C HIS A 248 2.56 -27.25 25.10
N ALA A 249 2.73 -26.77 26.34
CA ALA A 249 1.78 -25.82 26.93
C ALA A 249 1.71 -24.50 26.14
N ALA A 250 2.87 -23.99 25.72
CA ALA A 250 2.95 -22.77 24.91
C ALA A 250 2.35 -22.98 23.50
N LEU A 251 2.60 -24.13 22.87
CA LEU A 251 1.99 -24.49 21.58
C LEU A 251 0.46 -24.55 21.68
N ARG A 252 -0.09 -25.17 22.72
CA ARG A 252 -1.55 -25.17 22.94
C ARG A 252 -2.09 -23.76 23.16
N SER A 253 -1.35 -22.89 23.84
CA SER A 253 -1.75 -21.49 24.08
C SER A 253 -1.91 -20.66 22.81
N ILE A 254 -1.31 -21.11 21.69
CA ILE A 254 -1.42 -20.47 20.38
C ILE A 254 -2.30 -21.25 19.39
N GLY A 255 -3.06 -22.23 19.90
CA GLY A 255 -4.08 -22.98 19.17
C GLY A 255 -3.63 -24.33 18.61
N ALA A 256 -2.43 -24.80 18.93
CA ALA A 256 -2.00 -26.13 18.54
C ALA A 256 -2.80 -27.23 19.28
N LYS A 257 -3.02 -28.37 18.61
CA LYS A 257 -3.75 -29.53 19.12
C LYS A 257 -2.84 -30.75 19.12
N ASP A 258 -3.09 -31.65 20.08
CA ASP A 258 -2.39 -32.92 20.14
C ASP A 258 -2.69 -33.79 18.90
N PRO A 259 -1.71 -34.59 18.42
CA PRO A 259 -0.35 -34.73 18.95
C PRO A 259 0.57 -33.55 18.57
N LEU A 260 1.39 -33.09 19.52
CA LEU A 260 2.36 -31.99 19.35
C LEU A 260 3.79 -32.47 19.14
N THR A 261 4.09 -33.73 19.48
CA THR A 261 5.35 -34.37 19.15
C THR A 261 5.19 -35.14 17.84
N PRO A 262 5.76 -34.66 16.72
CA PRO A 262 5.76 -35.41 15.48
C PRO A 262 6.62 -36.67 15.62
N ALA A 263 6.37 -37.70 14.81
CA ALA A 263 7.28 -38.84 14.69
C ALA A 263 8.64 -38.41 14.10
N PHE A 264 9.65 -39.29 14.19
CA PHE A 264 10.95 -39.04 13.57
C PHE A 264 10.79 -38.72 12.08
N ARG A 265 11.31 -37.56 11.66
CA ARG A 265 11.21 -37.05 10.28
C ARG A 265 9.79 -36.97 9.71
N ALA A 266 8.79 -36.80 10.58
CA ALA A 266 7.45 -36.42 10.18
C ALA A 266 7.36 -34.89 10.02
N SER A 267 6.64 -34.46 8.98
CA SER A 267 6.39 -33.04 8.74
C SER A 267 5.27 -32.52 9.65
N TRP A 268 5.38 -31.28 10.10
CA TRP A 268 4.38 -30.64 10.96
C TRP A 268 4.43 -29.12 10.82
N TRP A 269 3.26 -28.48 10.87
CA TRP A 269 3.13 -27.04 10.75
C TRP A 269 1.92 -26.48 11.51
N LEU A 270 2.01 -25.19 11.85
CA LEU A 270 0.96 -24.43 12.52
C LEU A 270 0.88 -23.01 11.97
N ILE A 271 -0.35 -22.55 11.75
CA ILE A 271 -0.73 -21.15 11.66
C ILE A 271 -1.53 -20.87 12.93
N GLY A 272 -0.87 -20.25 13.90
CA GLY A 272 -1.35 -20.05 15.27
C GLY A 272 -1.58 -18.59 15.62
N HIS A 273 -2.26 -18.36 16.74
CA HIS A 273 -2.58 -17.04 17.24
C HIS A 273 -2.37 -16.97 18.75
N LYS A 274 -1.55 -16.03 19.21
CA LYS A 274 -1.44 -15.73 20.64
C LYS A 274 -2.48 -14.69 21.04
N GLY A 275 -3.26 -14.99 22.08
CA GLY A 275 -4.25 -14.06 22.66
C GLY A 275 -5.70 -14.44 22.43
N GLY A 276 -5.99 -15.69 22.03
CA GLY A 276 -7.36 -16.20 21.91
C GLY A 276 -7.54 -17.12 20.70
N SER A 277 -8.70 -17.75 20.61
CA SER A 277 -9.08 -18.60 19.47
C SER A 277 -9.42 -17.75 18.25
N ARG A 278 -9.07 -18.21 17.05
CA ARG A 278 -9.43 -17.60 15.76
C ARG A 278 -9.77 -18.69 14.76
N ASP A 279 -10.77 -18.47 13.91
CA ASP A 279 -11.28 -19.49 12.98
C ASP A 279 -10.28 -19.88 11.88
N TRP A 280 -9.30 -19.01 11.61
CA TRP A 280 -8.23 -19.26 10.65
C TRP A 280 -7.04 -20.01 11.23
N VAL A 281 -7.02 -20.31 12.54
CA VAL A 281 -5.96 -21.12 13.15
C VAL A 281 -6.04 -22.54 12.60
N LYS A 282 -4.92 -23.00 12.06
CA LYS A 282 -4.82 -24.29 11.36
C LYS A 282 -3.52 -24.98 11.70
N GLN A 283 -3.58 -26.29 11.84
CA GLN A 283 -2.43 -27.17 12.05
C GLN A 283 -2.52 -28.32 11.06
N GLY A 284 -1.38 -28.86 10.67
CA GLY A 284 -1.31 -30.11 9.93
C GLY A 284 0.04 -30.78 10.07
N GLY A 285 0.13 -31.98 9.52
CA GLY A 285 1.35 -32.77 9.52
C GLY A 285 1.15 -34.04 8.72
N ALA A 286 2.23 -34.76 8.47
CA ALA A 286 2.21 -36.07 7.85
C ALA A 286 3.32 -36.93 8.47
N ASP A 287 3.04 -38.22 8.67
CA ASP A 287 4.03 -39.18 9.15
C ASP A 287 5.27 -39.21 8.25
N GLN A 288 6.34 -39.82 8.77
CA GLN A 288 7.53 -40.14 7.99
C GLN A 288 7.17 -40.78 6.64
N PHE A 289 7.82 -40.33 5.57
CA PHE A 289 7.58 -40.75 4.17
C PHE A 289 6.23 -40.34 3.56
N LYS A 290 5.36 -39.62 4.30
CA LYS A 290 4.04 -39.18 3.81
C LYS A 290 3.92 -37.68 3.61
N GLY A 291 4.93 -36.90 3.98
CA GLY A 291 4.97 -35.48 3.64
C GLY A 291 5.40 -35.25 2.18
N PRO A 292 5.70 -34.01 1.79
CA PRO A 292 5.60 -32.79 2.58
C PRO A 292 4.17 -32.44 3.00
N SER A 293 4.03 -31.63 4.04
CA SER A 293 2.73 -31.10 4.47
C SER A 293 2.73 -29.57 4.50
N GLY A 294 1.56 -28.96 4.40
CA GLY A 294 1.41 -27.52 4.45
C GLY A 294 -0.02 -27.05 4.40
N GLY A 295 -0.21 -25.75 4.56
CA GLY A 295 -1.50 -25.10 4.51
C GLY A 295 -1.38 -23.64 4.14
N ASN A 296 -2.51 -23.05 3.77
CA ASN A 296 -2.62 -21.64 3.47
C ASN A 296 -3.90 -21.06 4.06
N THR A 297 -3.89 -19.75 4.27
CA THR A 297 -5.07 -18.98 4.65
C THR A 297 -4.88 -17.51 4.32
N SER A 298 -6.00 -16.78 4.23
CA SER A 298 -6.02 -15.32 4.17
C SER A 298 -6.53 -14.78 5.50
N ILE A 299 -5.78 -13.86 6.10
CA ILE A 299 -6.09 -13.29 7.42
C ILE A 299 -6.32 -11.79 7.24
N PRO A 300 -7.44 -11.22 7.70
CA PRO A 300 -7.64 -9.77 7.71
C PRO A 300 -6.52 -9.06 8.47
N ARG A 301 -6.05 -7.93 7.94
CA ARG A 301 -5.13 -7.06 8.67
C ARG A 301 -5.90 -6.28 9.71
N GLU A 302 -5.52 -6.41 10.97
CA GLU A 302 -6.14 -5.65 12.07
C GLU A 302 -5.44 -4.30 12.24
N GLY A 303 -6.21 -3.29 12.64
CA GLY A 303 -5.77 -1.91 12.80
C GLY A 303 -6.40 -0.94 11.80
N CYS A 304 -5.97 0.32 11.88
CA CYS A 304 -6.43 1.40 11.01
C CYS A 304 -5.32 1.83 10.06
N PHE A 305 -5.60 1.75 8.76
CA PHE A 305 -4.69 2.10 7.69
C PHE A 305 -5.29 3.25 6.87
N LEU A 306 -4.44 4.09 6.27
CA LEU A 306 -4.91 5.03 5.25
C LEU A 306 -5.63 4.27 4.14
N ASN A 307 -6.59 4.91 3.49
CA ASN A 307 -7.34 4.34 2.38
C ASN A 307 -7.41 5.34 1.23
N GLY A 308 -6.22 5.67 0.71
CA GLY A 308 -6.07 6.51 -0.47
C GLY A 308 -6.06 8.02 -0.22
N HIS A 309 -6.95 8.52 0.64
CA HIS A 309 -6.94 9.92 1.09
C HIS A 309 -6.28 10.06 2.47
N PRO A 310 -5.57 11.17 2.79
CA PRO A 310 -4.94 11.37 4.11
C PRO A 310 -5.90 11.31 5.31
N THR A 311 -7.17 11.64 5.11
CA THR A 311 -8.20 11.60 6.16
C THR A 311 -8.98 10.29 6.19
N ASP A 312 -8.95 9.53 5.09
CA ASP A 312 -9.77 8.34 4.95
C ASP A 312 -9.00 7.14 5.45
N LYS A 313 -9.64 6.38 6.32
CA LYS A 313 -9.05 5.19 6.93
C LYS A 313 -9.94 3.99 6.74
N TRP A 314 -9.32 2.88 6.41
CA TRP A 314 -9.93 1.57 6.56
C TRP A 314 -9.45 0.99 7.90
N CYS A 315 -10.40 0.66 8.76
CA CYS A 315 -10.14 0.04 10.04
C CYS A 315 -10.76 -1.35 10.06
N TYR A 316 -10.02 -2.31 10.60
CA TYR A 316 -10.52 -3.62 10.92
C TYR A 316 -10.18 -3.92 12.39
N PRO A 317 -11.16 -4.42 13.18
CA PRO A 317 -10.98 -4.64 14.61
C PRO A 317 -9.91 -5.69 14.92
#